data_AF-A0A7C6RH56-F1
#
_entry.id   AF-A0A7C6RH56-F1
#
_cell.length_a   1.000
_cell.length_b   1.000
_cell.length_c   1.000
_cell.angle_alpha   90.00
_cell.angle_beta   90.00
_cell.angle_gamma   90.00
#
_symmetry.space_group_name_H-M   'P 1'
#
loop_
_entity.id
_entity.type
_entity.pdbx_description
1 polymer ?
#
loop_
_entity_poly.entity_id
_entity_poly.type
_entity_poly.pdbx_seq_one_letter_code
_entity_poly.pdbx_strand_id
1 'polypeptide(L)'
;MAIAALPRPIPDDAVKAKMQFSPAGVVQVKGEALRLSPGAQIRDTSNRIVLPSHIRGEYTVRMLLDNGGQVHRVWILTPEEAAMPEPKR
;
A
#
# COMPACT_ATOMS: atom_id res chain seq x y z
N MET A 1 -2.40 -7.47 26.00
CA MET A 1 -2.92 -6.14 25.62
C MET A 1 -2.55 -5.91 24.17
N ALA A 2 -3.46 -6.15 23.23
CA ALA A 2 -3.22 -5.83 21.82
C ALA A 2 -3.40 -4.32 21.68
N ILE A 3 -2.33 -3.61 21.33
CA ILE A 3 -2.43 -2.21 20.91
C ILE A 3 -3.14 -2.22 19.54
N ALA A 4 -4.45 -1.96 19.54
CA ALA A 4 -5.16 -1.69 18.31
C ALA A 4 -4.49 -0.47 17.66
N ALA A 5 -3.83 -0.69 16.53
CA ALA A 5 -3.26 0.41 15.75
C ALA A 5 -4.40 1.38 15.43
N LEU A 6 -4.24 2.64 15.85
CA LEU A 6 -5.21 3.70 15.59
C LEU A 6 -5.60 3.67 14.10
N PRO A 7 -6.89 3.84 13.75
CA PRO A 7 -7.34 3.79 12.37
C PRO A 7 -6.50 4.79 11.56
N ARG A 8 -5.67 4.23 10.66
CA ARG A 8 -4.77 5.03 9.83
C ARG A 8 -5.66 5.93 8.98
N PRO A 9 -5.36 7.24 8.85
CA PRO A 9 -6.08 8.10 7.92
C PRO A 9 -5.65 7.71 6.49
N ILE A 10 -6.21 6.61 6.00
CA ILE A 10 -6.08 6.18 4.61
C ILE A 10 -7.21 6.89 3.86
N PRO A 11 -6.88 7.76 2.89
CA PRO A 11 -7.89 8.46 2.11
C PRO A 11 -8.86 7.47 1.46
N ASP A 12 -10.15 7.81 1.40
CA ASP A 12 -11.15 6.99 0.69
C ASP A 12 -10.80 6.76 -0.78
N ASP A 13 -10.08 7.70 -1.39
CA ASP A 13 -9.57 7.62 -2.76
C ASP A 13 -8.51 6.51 -2.96
N ALA A 14 -7.92 5.99 -1.88
CA ALA A 14 -6.89 4.96 -1.98
C ALA A 14 -7.49 3.62 -2.41
N VAL A 15 -7.10 3.15 -3.59
CA VAL A 15 -7.61 1.94 -4.21
C VAL A 15 -7.01 0.72 -3.51
N LYS A 16 -7.86 -0.23 -3.08
CA LYS A 16 -7.40 -1.53 -2.55
C LYS A 16 -6.95 -2.42 -3.70
N ALA A 17 -5.71 -2.89 -3.63
CA ALA A 17 -5.17 -3.81 -4.62
C ALA A 17 -4.13 -4.76 -4.02
N LYS A 18 -3.93 -5.90 -4.67
CA LYS A 18 -2.78 -6.76 -4.40
C LYS A 18 -1.57 -6.18 -5.12
N MET A 19 -0.55 -5.83 -4.37
CA MET A 19 0.68 -5.25 -4.86
C MET A 19 1.85 -6.19 -4.58
N GLN A 20 2.58 -6.53 -5.64
CA GLN A 20 3.83 -7.26 -5.57
C GLN A 20 4.99 -6.27 -5.64
N PHE A 21 5.82 -6.25 -4.60
CA PHE A 21 6.99 -5.39 -4.57
C PHE A 21 8.17 -6.05 -5.28
N SER A 22 8.75 -5.31 -6.22
CA SER A 22 9.92 -5.72 -6.98
C SER A 22 11.12 -4.82 -6.64
N PRO A 23 12.36 -5.36 -6.57
CA PRO A 23 13.54 -4.61 -6.14
C PRO A 23 13.93 -3.46 -7.08
N ALA A 24 13.36 -3.40 -8.28
CA ALA A 24 13.64 -2.38 -9.29
C ALA A 24 12.86 -1.05 -9.09
N GLY A 25 12.19 -0.84 -7.95
CA GLY A 25 11.33 0.35 -7.74
C GLY A 25 10.05 0.31 -8.58
N VAL A 26 9.70 -0.88 -9.07
CA VAL A 26 8.47 -1.16 -9.81
C VAL A 26 7.63 -2.09 -8.95
N VAL A 27 6.32 -1.87 -8.96
CA VAL A 27 5.35 -2.64 -8.21
C VAL A 27 4.35 -3.23 -9.18
N GLN A 28 4.01 -4.52 -9.06
CA GLN A 28 2.98 -5.11 -9.91
C GLN A 28 1.65 -5.09 -9.18
N VAL A 29 0.61 -4.57 -9.83
CA VAL A 29 -0.72 -4.43 -9.27
C VAL A 29 -1.72 -5.03 -10.26
N LYS A 30 -2.45 -6.07 -9.85
CA LYS A 30 -3.40 -6.80 -10.74
C LYS A 30 -2.78 -7.24 -12.09
N GLY A 31 -1.47 -7.53 -12.12
CA GLY A 31 -0.75 -7.91 -13.34
C GLY A 31 -0.19 -6.75 -14.16
N GLU A 32 -0.45 -5.50 -13.77
CA GLU A 32 0.13 -4.31 -14.39
C GLU A 32 1.37 -3.84 -13.63
N ALA A 33 2.47 -3.57 -14.35
CA ALA A 33 3.69 -3.05 -13.75
C ALA A 33 3.62 -1.52 -13.61
N LEU A 34 3.43 -1.05 -12.38
CA LEU A 34 3.37 0.37 -12.04
C LEU A 34 4.69 0.85 -11.44
N ARG A 35 5.05 2.11 -11.73
CA ARG A 35 6.22 2.76 -11.13
C ARG A 35 5.87 3.51 -9.87
N LEU A 36 6.76 3.46 -8.89
CA LEU A 36 6.71 4.33 -7.71
C LEU A 36 7.10 5.76 -8.13
N SER A 37 6.36 6.76 -7.66
CA SER A 37 6.68 8.18 -7.92
C SER A 37 7.98 8.58 -7.21
N PRO A 38 8.72 9.58 -7.71
CA PRO A 38 9.80 10.19 -6.95
C PRO A 38 9.25 10.77 -5.64
N GLY A 39 9.60 10.17 -4.50
CA GLY A 39 9.03 10.50 -3.19
C GLY A 39 7.87 9.62 -2.73
N ALA A 40 7.66 8.46 -3.37
CA ALA A 40 6.63 7.51 -2.95
C ALA A 40 6.82 7.07 -1.49
N GLN A 41 5.74 7.12 -0.71
CA GLN A 41 5.74 6.67 0.68
C GLN A 41 5.04 5.33 0.82
N ILE A 42 5.79 4.31 1.24
CA ILE A 42 5.23 3.00 1.57
C ILE A 42 5.16 2.91 3.09
N ARG A 43 3.97 2.63 3.60
CA ARG A 43 3.70 2.46 5.04
C ARG A 43 3.36 1.01 5.33
N ASP A 44 4.05 0.43 6.30
CA ASP A 44 3.75 -0.92 6.78
C ASP A 44 2.47 -0.94 7.63
N THR A 45 2.11 -2.14 8.09
CA THR A 45 0.98 -2.39 8.99
C THR A 45 1.10 -1.61 10.30
N SER A 46 2.32 -1.36 10.77
CA SER A 46 2.64 -0.53 11.94
C SER A 46 2.67 0.97 11.65
N ASN A 47 2.22 1.40 10.46
CA ASN A 47 2.23 2.80 10.01
C ASN A 47 3.64 3.44 9.92
N ARG A 48 4.70 2.64 9.79
CA ARG A 48 6.09 3.13 9.61
C ARG A 48 6.41 3.23 8.13
N ILE A 49 7.19 4.24 7.77
CA ILE A 49 7.70 4.37 6.40
C ILE A 49 8.79 3.32 6.21
N VAL A 50 8.61 2.50 5.18
CA VAL A 50 9.48 1.38 4.83
C VAL A 50 9.99 1.58 3.42
N LEU A 51 11.25 1.24 3.21
CA LEU A 51 11.87 1.40 1.90
C LEU A 51 11.44 0.26 0.96
N PRO A 52 11.22 0.55 -0.35
CA PRO A 52 10.87 -0.49 -1.33
C PRO A 52 11.89 -1.63 -1.37
N SER A 53 13.16 -1.33 -1.13
CA SER A 53 14.26 -2.31 -1.10
C SER A 53 14.15 -3.34 0.04
N HIS A 54 13.47 -2.98 1.13
CA HIS A 54 13.28 -3.85 2.30
C HIS A 54 11.99 -4.67 2.25
N ILE A 55 11.18 -4.52 1.19
CA ILE A 55 9.91 -5.23 1.04
C ILE A 55 9.93 -6.06 -0.22
N ARG A 56 9.55 -7.33 -0.07
CA ARG A 56 9.49 -8.32 -1.15
C ARG A 56 8.28 -9.20 -0.95
N GLY A 57 7.67 -9.66 -2.05
CA GLY A 57 6.49 -10.51 -2.02
C GLY A 57 5.21 -9.76 -2.40
N GLU A 58 4.08 -10.47 -2.30
CA GLU A 58 2.74 -9.95 -2.56
C GLU A 58 2.10 -9.51 -1.24
N TYR A 59 1.56 -8.30 -1.21
CA TYR A 59 0.80 -7.77 -0.09
C TYR A 59 -0.51 -7.17 -0.56
N THR A 60 -1.54 -7.23 0.28
CA THR A 60 -2.75 -6.44 0.06
C THR A 60 -2.47 -5.04 0.56
N VAL A 61 -2.62 -4.05 -0.31
CA VAL A 61 -2.32 -2.65 -0.01
C VAL A 61 -3.49 -1.76 -0.42
N ARG A 62 -3.56 -0.58 0.18
CA ARG A 62 -4.26 0.56 -0.42
C ARG A 62 -3.22 1.45 -1.06
N MET A 63 -3.49 1.94 -2.26
CA MET A 63 -2.54 2.78 -2.99
C MET A 63 -3.22 4.02 -3.57
N LEU A 64 -2.47 5.11 -3.65
CA LEU A 64 -2.85 6.32 -4.36
C LEU A 64 -1.92 6.52 -5.55
N LEU A 65 -2.53 6.88 -6.67
CA LEU A 65 -1.83 7.30 -7.87
C LEU A 65 -1.72 8.82 -7.87
N ASP A 66 -0.58 9.32 -8.34
CA ASP A 66 -0.40 10.73 -8.65
C ASP A 66 -1.04 11.09 -10.00
N ASN A 67 -1.12 12.38 -10.32
CA ASN A 67 -1.59 12.88 -11.61
C ASN A 67 -0.80 12.33 -12.81
N GLY A 68 0.44 11.88 -12.58
CA GLY A 68 1.25 11.17 -13.58
C GLY A 68 0.99 9.66 -13.72
N GLY A 69 -0.01 9.10 -13.03
CA GLY A 69 -0.30 7.66 -13.03
C GLY A 69 0.73 6.80 -12.28
N GLN A 70 1.59 7.43 -11.48
CA GLN A 70 2.61 6.75 -10.68
C GLN A 70 2.12 6.53 -9.26
N VAL A 71 2.57 5.47 -8.61
CA VAL A 71 2.20 5.17 -7.23
C VAL A 71 2.85 6.15 -6.27
N HIS A 72 2.05 7.02 -5.67
CA HIS A 72 2.52 8.07 -4.77
C HIS A 72 2.52 7.64 -3.29
N ARG A 73 1.49 6.92 -2.87
CA ARG A 73 1.38 6.43 -1.48
C ARG A 73 0.87 5.01 -1.47
N VAL A 74 1.43 4.21 -0.58
CA VAL A 74 1.06 2.81 -0.38
C VAL A 74 0.91 2.54 1.11
N TRP A 75 -0.19 1.90 1.48
CA TRP A 75 -0.46 1.43 2.84
C TRP A 75 -0.62 -0.08 2.80
N ILE A 76 0.27 -0.80 3.45
CA ILE A 76 0.19 -2.26 3.57
C ILE A 76 -0.88 -2.58 4.61
N LEU A 77 -1.87 -3.37 4.21
CA LEU A 77 -2.94 -3.83 5.09
C LEU A 77 -2.47 -5.09 5.82
N THR A 78 -2.82 -5.19 7.11
CA THR A 78 -2.70 -6.46 7.83
C THR A 78 -3.66 -7.49 7.21
N PRO A 79 -3.42 -8.79 7.40
CA PRO A 79 -4.39 -9.82 7.02
C PRO A 79 -5.76 -9.59 7.68
N GLU A 80 -5.79 -9.05 8.90
CA GLU A 80 -7.03 -8.66 9.60
C GLU A 80 -7.75 -7.50 8.90
N GLU A 81 -7.04 -6.43 8.50
CA GLU A 81 -7.60 -5.31 7.74
C GLU A 81 -8.00 -5.70 6.31
N ALA A 82 -7.29 -6.65 5.69
CA ALA A 82 -7.64 -7.17 4.37
C ALA A 82 -8.90 -8.06 4.42
N ALA A 83 -9.16 -8.71 5.56
CA ALA A 83 -10.37 -9.46 5.85
C ALA A 83 -11.54 -8.57 6.26
N MET A 84 -11.27 -7.36 6.77
CA MET A 84 -12.32 -6.37 6.99
C MET A 84 -12.86 -5.87 5.63
N PRO A 85 -14.19 -5.88 5.45
CA PRO A 85 -14.79 -5.34 4.24
C PRO A 85 -14.41 -3.85 4.10
N GLU A 86 -14.14 -3.42 2.86
CA GLU A 86 -13.93 -1.99 2.57
C GLU A 86 -15.07 -1.18 3.22
N PRO A 87 -14.79 -0.04 3.88
CA PRO A 87 -15.85 0.80 4.43
C PRO A 87 -16.82 1.10 3.29
N LYS A 88 -18.00 0.48 3.40
CA LYS A 88 -19.04 0.54 2.40
C LYS A 88 -19.53 1.98 2.40
N ARG A 89 -19.22 2.70 1.33
CA ARG A 89 -19.74 4.05 1.07
C ARG A 89 -21.27 4.02 1.01
#